data_AF-A0A538G0S6-F1
#
_entry.id   AF-A0A538G0S6-F1
#
_cell.length_a   1.000
_cell.length_b   1.000
_cell.length_c   1.000
_cell.angle_alpha   90.00
_cell.angle_beta   90.00
_cell.angle_gamma   90.00
#
_symmetry.space_group_name_H-M   'P 1'
#
loop_
_entity.id
_entity.type
_entity.pdbx_description
1 polymer ?
#
loop_
_entity_poly.entity_id
_entity_poly.type
_entity_poly.pdbx_seq_one_letter_code
_entity_poly.pdbx_strand_id
1 'polypeptide(L)'
;AKSKVVCDALILDEDSRTDTYPYISIDENNVDIGHEATVSKIGEEQLFYLMSRGLSEAEAAAMIVSGFVEPITKELPLEYAVEMNRLIQLQMEGSVG
;
A
#
# COMPACT_ATOMS: atom_id res chain seq x y z
N ALA A 1 27.88 8.75 -0.20
CA ALA A 1 26.76 8.05 -0.89
C ALA A 1 25.43 8.62 -0.43
N LYS A 2 24.36 8.49 -1.23
CA LYS A 2 23.00 8.90 -0.85
C LYS A 2 22.04 7.71 -0.97
N SER A 3 21.18 7.50 0.01
CA SER A 3 20.13 6.47 -0.03
C SER A 3 18.87 6.94 0.69
N LYS A 4 17.71 6.61 0.14
CA LYS A 4 16.41 6.80 0.79
C LYS A 4 15.62 5.51 0.68
N VAL A 5 15.15 5.00 1.82
CA VAL A 5 14.27 3.84 1.89
C VAL A 5 12.96 4.29 2.52
N VAL A 6 11.84 3.98 1.86
CA VAL A 6 10.50 4.25 2.36
C VAL A 6 9.74 2.93 2.44
N CYS A 7 9.14 2.65 3.59
CA CYS A 7 8.38 1.44 3.86
C CYS A 7 6.96 1.80 4.28
N ASP A 8 6.00 1.69 3.37
CA ASP A 8 4.60 1.94 3.66
C ASP A 8 3.84 0.62 3.82
N ALA A 9 3.00 0.55 4.85
CA ALA A 9 2.10 -0.57 5.09
C ALA A 9 0.66 -0.10 5.24
N LEU A 10 -0.28 -0.87 4.71
CA LEU A 10 -1.72 -0.64 4.83
C LEU A 10 -2.37 -1.86 5.50
N ILE A 11 -3.00 -1.64 6.65
CA ILE A 11 -3.76 -2.61 7.43
C ILE A 11 -5.21 -2.60 6.93
N LEU A 12 -5.72 -3.78 6.55
CA LEU A 12 -7.02 -3.94 5.91
C LEU A 12 -8.16 -4.23 6.90
N ASP A 13 -7.85 -4.92 8.00
CA ASP A 13 -8.81 -5.35 9.03
C ASP A 13 -8.19 -5.24 10.44
N GLU A 14 -8.95 -5.63 11.48
CA GLU A 14 -8.50 -5.55 12.88
C GLU A 14 -7.51 -6.67 13.27
N ASP A 15 -7.52 -7.79 12.56
CA ASP A 15 -6.70 -8.96 12.87
C ASP A 15 -5.32 -8.90 12.19
N SER A 16 -5.21 -8.06 11.18
CA SER A 16 -4.01 -7.80 10.40
C SER A 16 -2.93 -7.10 11.22
N ARG A 17 -1.69 -7.54 11.02
CA ARG A 17 -0.50 -6.99 11.66
C ARG A 17 0.63 -6.85 10.64
N THR A 18 1.41 -5.79 10.78
CA THR A 18 2.65 -5.57 10.04
C THR A 18 3.81 -5.40 11.01
N ASP A 19 4.96 -6.00 10.69
CA ASP A 19 6.19 -5.85 11.44
C ASP A 19 7.32 -5.45 10.48
N THR A 20 7.87 -4.24 10.66
CA THR A 20 8.92 -3.69 9.80
C THR A 20 10.24 -3.64 10.57
N TYR A 21 11.26 -4.35 10.10
CA TYR A 21 12.58 -4.45 10.73
C TYR A 21 13.67 -3.88 9.81
N PRO A 22 13.96 -2.57 9.87
CA PRO A 22 14.99 -1.96 9.04
C PRO A 22 16.40 -2.35 9.52
N TYR A 23 17.32 -2.49 8.57
CA TYR A 23 18.74 -2.69 8.83
C TYR A 23 19.57 -1.73 7.97
N ILE A 24 20.48 -0.99 8.60
CA ILE A 24 21.34 -0.01 7.94
C ILE A 24 22.76 -0.22 8.46
N SER A 25 23.70 -0.48 7.54
CA SER A 25 25.14 -0.57 7.83
C SER A 25 25.87 0.43 6.95
N ILE A 26 26.80 1.19 7.54
CA ILE A 26 27.51 2.30 6.89
C ILE A 26 29.00 2.16 7.22
N ASP A 27 29.83 2.00 6.19
CA ASP A 27 31.28 1.87 6.31
C ASP A 27 32.03 3.16 5.88
N GLU A 28 31.30 4.26 5.66
CA GLU A 28 31.83 5.53 5.16
C GLU A 28 31.36 6.73 6.00
N ASN A 29 32.27 7.68 6.22
CA ASN A 29 32.03 8.84 7.09
C ASN A 29 31.21 9.97 6.43
N ASN A 30 31.07 9.98 5.10
CA ASN A 30 30.36 11.04 4.38
C ASN A 30 29.23 10.45 3.52
N VAL A 31 28.11 10.19 4.19
CA VAL A 31 26.89 9.64 3.59
C VAL A 31 25.65 10.39 4.05
N ASP A 32 24.60 10.31 3.24
CA ASP A 32 23.28 10.88 3.50
C ASP A 32 22.25 9.74 3.32
N ILE A 33 21.72 9.23 4.43
CA ILE A 33 20.84 8.05 4.45
C ILE A 33 19.57 8.41 5.20
N GLY A 34 18.42 8.20 4.57
CA GLY A 34 17.10 8.35 5.18
C GLY A 34 16.30 7.06 5.15
N HIS A 35 15.67 6.70 6.26
CA HIS A 35 14.67 5.63 6.33
C HIS A 35 13.38 6.17 6.92
N GLU A 36 12.27 5.91 6.25
CA GLU A 36 10.92 6.30 6.65
C GLU A 36 10.02 5.08 6.61
N ALA A 37 9.18 4.91 7.63
CA ALA A 37 8.22 3.83 7.67
C ALA A 37 6.86 4.34 8.19
N THR A 38 5.80 4.05 7.44
CA THR A 38 4.44 4.48 7.76
C THR A 38 3.52 3.28 7.81
N VAL A 39 2.69 3.20 8.84
CA VAL A 39 1.61 2.22 8.93
C VAL A 39 0.28 2.98 8.92
N SER A 40 -0.55 2.67 7.94
CA SER A 40 -1.89 3.22 7.79
C SER A 40 -2.91 2.10 7.91
N LYS A 41 -4.13 2.43 8.30
CA LYS A 41 -5.28 1.52 8.26
C LYS A 41 -6.30 2.08 7.26
N ILE A 42 -7.08 1.20 6.63
CA ILE A 42 -8.23 1.67 5.85
C ILE A 42 -9.15 2.49 6.76
N GLY A 43 -9.35 3.76 6.40
CA GLY A 43 -10.17 4.66 7.20
C GLY A 43 -11.65 4.33 7.05
N GLU A 44 -12.35 4.10 8.16
CA GLU A 44 -13.80 3.88 8.18
C GLU A 44 -14.57 5.04 7.52
N GLU A 45 -14.10 6.27 7.71
CA GLU A 45 -14.71 7.46 7.07
C GLU A 45 -14.54 7.44 5.54
N GLN A 46 -13.39 6.97 5.03
CA GLN A 46 -13.13 6.87 3.59
C GLN A 46 -14.00 5.76 2.97
N LEU A 47 -14.08 4.60 3.63
CA LEU A 47 -14.99 3.52 3.23
C LEU A 47 -16.43 3.99 3.23
N PHE A 48 -16.89 4.59 4.34
CA PHE A 48 -18.25 5.11 4.46
C PHE A 48 -18.56 6.15 3.37
N TYR A 49 -17.61 7.05 3.09
CA TYR A 49 -17.77 8.05 2.04
C TYR A 49 -17.93 7.39 0.66
N LEU A 50 -17.06 6.45 0.30
CA LEU A 50 -17.14 5.73 -0.98
C LEU A 50 -18.42 4.89 -1.09
N MET A 51 -18.83 4.22 -0.02
CA MET A 51 -20.08 3.45 0.03
C MET A 51 -21.31 4.35 -0.11
N SER A 52 -21.29 5.55 0.49
CA SER A 52 -22.36 6.54 0.33
C SER A 52 -22.52 7.02 -1.13
N ARG A 53 -21.49 6.82 -1.97
CA ARG A 53 -21.53 7.09 -3.41
C ARG A 53 -22.01 5.90 -4.24
N GLY A 54 -22.44 4.81 -3.60
CA GLY A 54 -23.03 3.64 -4.24
C GLY A 54 -22.05 2.50 -4.51
N LEU A 55 -20.81 2.58 -4.01
CA LEU A 55 -19.87 1.46 -4.07
C LEU A 55 -20.20 0.44 -2.98
N SER A 56 -20.03 -0.85 -3.28
CA SER A 56 -19.97 -1.86 -2.22
C SER A 56 -18.71 -1.65 -1.36
N GLU A 57 -18.71 -2.22 -0.16
CA GLU A 57 -17.55 -2.17 0.74
C GLU A 57 -16.29 -2.77 0.08
N ALA A 58 -16.44 -3.89 -0.63
CA ALA A 58 -15.36 -4.51 -1.38
C ALA A 58 -14.82 -3.63 -2.52
N GLU A 59 -15.70 -2.96 -3.27
CA GLU A 59 -15.29 -2.01 -4.32
C GLU A 59 -14.60 -0.77 -3.72
N ALA A 60 -15.10 -0.26 -2.61
CA ALA A 60 -14.51 0.87 -1.89
C ALA A 60 -13.11 0.52 -1.36
N ALA A 61 -12.96 -0.63 -0.71
CA ALA A 61 -11.68 -1.13 -0.21
C ALA A 61 -10.69 -1.35 -1.36
N ALA A 62 -11.12 -2.00 -2.45
CA ALA A 62 -10.27 -2.21 -3.63
C ALA A 62 -9.81 -0.88 -4.25
N MET A 63 -10.65 0.15 -4.25
CA MET A 63 -10.28 1.49 -4.73
C MET A 63 -9.22 2.15 -3.83
N ILE A 64 -9.37 2.04 -2.51
CA ILE A 64 -8.38 2.57 -1.55
C ILE A 64 -7.04 1.85 -1.70
N VAL A 65 -7.04 0.52 -1.78
CA VAL A 65 -5.84 -0.30 -1.98
C VAL A 65 -5.17 0.02 -3.32
N SER A 66 -5.96 0.17 -4.39
CA SER A 66 -5.43 0.54 -5.72
C SER A 66 -4.73 1.90 -5.69
N GLY A 67 -5.29 2.88 -4.95
CA GLY A 67 -4.65 4.17 -4.74
C GLY A 67 -3.35 4.07 -3.93
N PHE A 68 -3.31 3.19 -2.92
CA PHE A 68 -2.10 2.95 -2.12
C PHE A 68 -0.96 2.34 -2.94
N VAL A 69 -1.25 1.38 -3.84
CA VAL A 69 -0.22 0.75 -4.69
C VAL A 69 0.11 1.54 -5.96
N GLU A 70 -0.64 2.60 -6.26
CA GLU A 70 -0.51 3.40 -7.49
C GLU A 70 0.95 3.83 -7.80
N PRO A 71 1.77 4.27 -6.82
CA PRO A 71 3.16 4.65 -7.09
C PRO A 71 4.00 3.49 -7.63
N ILE A 72 3.74 2.25 -7.18
CA ILE A 72 4.43 1.05 -7.65
C ILE A 72 3.95 0.70 -9.06
N THR A 73 2.63 0.73 -9.26
CA THR A 73 2.01 0.40 -10.55
C THR A 73 2.46 1.34 -11.67
N LYS A 74 2.75 2.62 -11.36
CA LYS A 74 3.27 3.62 -12.32
C LYS A 74 4.68 3.33 -12.83
N GLU A 75 5.48 2.60 -12.07
CA GLU A 75 6.85 2.21 -12.47
C GLU A 75 6.88 0.95 -13.34
N LEU A 76 5.75 0.25 -13.47
CA LEU A 76 5.64 -0.96 -14.29
C LEU A 76 5.27 -0.63 -15.74
N PRO A 77 5.74 -1.43 -16.72
CA PRO A 77 5.23 -1.36 -18.08
C PRO A 77 3.72 -1.61 -18.12
N LEU A 78 3.04 -1.01 -19.10
CA LEU A 78 1.57 -0.97 -19.16
C LEU A 78 0.92 -2.36 -19.06
N GLU A 79 1.45 -3.35 -19.77
CA GLU A 79 0.93 -4.73 -19.72
C GLU A 79 0.94 -5.33 -18.30
N TYR A 80 2.00 -5.09 -17.51
CA TYR A 80 2.09 -5.60 -16.14
C TYR A 80 1.28 -4.76 -15.16
N ALA A 81 1.17 -3.45 -15.38
CA ALA A 81 0.34 -2.58 -14.57
C ALA A 81 -1.14 -2.97 -14.66
N VAL A 82 -1.62 -3.29 -15.86
CA VAL A 82 -3.00 -3.79 -16.07
C VAL A 82 -3.22 -5.11 -15.35
N GLU A 83 -2.27 -6.05 -15.47
CA GLU A 83 -2.36 -7.36 -14.81
C GLU A 83 -2.34 -7.23 -13.29
N MET A 84 -1.46 -6.40 -12.73
CA MET A 84 -1.35 -6.16 -11.29
C MET A 84 -2.66 -5.62 -10.71
N ASN A 85 -3.28 -4.65 -11.37
CA ASN A 85 -4.58 -4.13 -10.95
C ASN A 85 -5.67 -5.21 -10.96
N ARG A 86 -5.63 -6.12 -11.95
CA ARG A 86 -6.58 -7.23 -12.01
C ARG A 86 -6.37 -8.24 -10.88
N LEU A 87 -5.11 -8.56 -10.56
CA LEU A 87 -4.77 -9.45 -9.45
C LEU A 87 -5.19 -8.87 -8.09
N ILE A 88 -5.02 -7.57 -7.89
CA ILE A 88 -5.46 -6.88 -6.67
C ILE A 88 -6.98 -7.02 -6.49
N GLN A 89 -7.76 -6.76 -7.54
CA GLN A 89 -9.22 -6.93 -7.48
C GLN A 89 -9.62 -8.36 -7.11
N LEU A 90 -8.98 -9.36 -7.72
CA LEU A 90 -9.26 -10.78 -7.43
C LEU A 90 -8.92 -11.17 -5.99
N GLN A 91 -7.83 -10.62 -5.42
CA GLN A 91 -7.50 -10.86 -4.02
C GLN A 91 -8.53 -10.19 -3.09
N MET A 92 -9.01 -8.99 -3.44
CA MET A 92 -9.98 -8.24 -2.63
C MET A 92 -11.38 -8.87 -2.59
N GLU A 93 -11.84 -9.51 -3.66
CA GLU A 93 -13.14 -10.20 -3.69
C GLU A 93 -13.27 -11.33 -2.65
N GLY A 94 -12.16 -11.85 -2.10
CA GLY A 94 -12.16 -12.92 -1.10
C GLY A 94 -11.54 -12.57 0.25
N SER A 95 -11.08 -11.32 0.45
CA SER A 95 -10.33 -10.91 1.65
C SER A 95 -11.10 -9.97 2.58
N VAL A 96 -12.29 -9.51 2.17
CA VAL A 96 -13.17 -8.66 2.97
C VAL A 96 -14.33 -9.52 3.48
N GLY A 97 -14.12 -10.19 4.61
CA GLY A 97 -15.09 -11.10 5.24
C GLY A 97 -14.51 -11.97 6.34
#